data_AF-A0A4S2UNS7-F1
#
_entry.id   AF-A0A4S2UNS7-F1
#
_cell.length_a   1.000
_cell.length_b   1.000
_cell.length_c   1.000
_cell.angle_alpha   90.00
_cell.angle_beta   90.00
_cell.angle_gamma   90.00
#
_symmetry.space_group_name_H-M   'P 1'
#
loop_
_entity.id
_entity.type
_entity.pdbx_description
1 polymer ?
#
loop_
_entity_poly.entity_id
_entity_poly.type
_entity_poly.pdbx_seq_one_letter_code
_entity_poly.pdbx_strand_id
1 'polypeptide(L)'
;MIAAGALFAGLFAGFSLASESVPPAPYPNSENGPDAARPPASSTIPGTGTFLVGADVKPGLYHSDENASCSWKRTKDATGESDSVIARNVTAGDTYVDLKGGEFFDTSECHAWQLVDRGTARGTIGQG
;
A
#
# COMPACT_ATOMS: atom_id res chain seq x y z
N MET A 1 9.14 44.80 -49.47
CA MET A 1 7.89 44.43 -50.15
C MET A 1 6.76 44.54 -49.14
N ILE A 2 5.66 45.14 -49.57
CA ILE A 2 4.48 45.56 -48.78
C ILE A 2 3.64 44.31 -48.42
N ALA A 3 3.05 44.24 -47.22
CA ALA A 3 1.58 44.26 -47.05
C ALA A 3 1.07 43.80 -45.67
N ALA A 4 0.34 44.73 -45.05
CA ALA A 4 -1.00 44.58 -44.46
C ALA A 4 -1.21 43.59 -43.30
N GLY A 5 -1.61 44.16 -42.16
CA GLY A 5 -1.94 43.46 -40.94
C GLY A 5 -3.33 42.83 -40.91
N ALA A 6 -3.56 42.11 -39.82
CA ALA A 6 -4.89 41.89 -39.26
C ALA A 6 -4.80 42.16 -37.76
N LEU A 7 -5.69 43.04 -37.31
CA LEU A 7 -5.85 43.53 -35.96
C LEU A 7 -6.48 42.43 -35.09
N PHE A 8 -5.87 42.12 -33.96
CA PHE A 8 -6.63 41.70 -32.77
C PHE A 8 -6.24 42.61 -31.62
N ALA A 9 -7.12 43.58 -31.37
CA ALA A 9 -7.18 44.28 -30.10
C ALA A 9 -7.69 43.30 -29.05
N GLY A 10 -6.94 43.15 -27.96
CA GLY A 10 -7.33 42.33 -26.83
C GLY A 10 -6.31 42.46 -25.70
N LEU A 11 -6.61 43.35 -24.75
CA LEU A 11 -5.90 43.54 -23.48
C LEU A 11 -5.91 42.25 -22.62
N PHE A 12 -5.03 42.26 -21.61
CA PHE A 12 -4.78 41.30 -20.53
C PHE A 12 -3.72 40.23 -20.87
N ALA A 13 -2.46 40.50 -20.55
CA ALA A 13 -1.82 40.36 -19.23
C ALA A 13 -1.50 38.89 -18.92
N GLY A 14 -0.24 38.65 -18.59
CA GLY A 14 0.41 37.35 -18.60
C GLY A 14 -0.34 36.23 -17.89
N PHE A 15 -0.41 35.09 -18.55
CA PHE A 15 -0.64 33.82 -17.88
C PHE A 15 0.69 33.41 -17.24
N SER A 16 0.99 33.97 -16.07
CA SER A 16 1.88 33.30 -15.14
C SER A 16 1.28 31.92 -14.92
N LEU A 17 1.98 30.87 -15.36
CA LEU A 17 1.82 29.56 -14.74
C LEU A 17 2.35 29.70 -13.32
N ALA A 18 1.56 30.32 -12.45
CA ALA A 18 1.64 30.02 -11.04
C ALA A 18 1.33 28.53 -10.96
N SER A 19 2.39 27.74 -10.83
CA SER A 19 2.34 26.41 -10.25
C SER A 19 1.63 26.60 -8.92
N GLU A 20 0.31 26.41 -8.94
CA GLU A 20 -0.53 26.39 -7.77
C GLU A 20 0.05 25.24 -6.95
N SER A 21 0.90 25.63 -6.01
CA SER A 21 1.41 24.78 -4.97
C SER A 21 0.17 24.50 -4.14
N VAL A 22 -0.60 23.49 -4.55
CA VAL A 22 -1.72 22.98 -3.77
C VAL A 22 -1.10 22.67 -2.41
N PRO A 23 -1.40 23.45 -1.36
CA PRO A 23 -0.86 23.12 -0.05
C PRO A 23 -1.38 21.73 0.30
N PRO A 24 -0.56 20.84 0.90
CA PRO A 24 -1.10 19.59 1.43
C PRO A 24 -2.28 19.98 2.32
N ALA A 25 -3.45 19.40 2.04
CA ALA A 25 -4.65 19.66 2.84
C ALA A 25 -4.28 19.52 4.32
N PRO A 26 -4.73 20.43 5.20
CA PRO A 26 -4.47 20.30 6.62
C PRO A 26 -4.96 18.92 7.05
N TYR A 27 -4.04 18.08 7.54
CA TYR A 27 -4.39 16.79 8.09
C TYR A 27 -5.44 17.02 9.17
N PRO A 28 -6.62 16.38 9.11
CA PRO A 28 -7.62 16.57 10.15
C PRO A 28 -7.02 16.10 11.48
N ASN A 29 -6.96 17.02 12.44
CA ASN A 29 -6.58 16.71 13.82
C ASN A 29 -7.44 15.54 14.33
N SER A 30 -6.77 14.51 14.85
CA SER A 30 -7.37 13.45 15.64
C SER A 30 -8.06 14.04 16.85
N GLU A 31 -9.38 14.24 16.79
CA GLU A 31 -10.26 14.30 17.95
C GLU A 31 -11.74 14.16 17.48
N ASN A 32 -12.26 12.94 17.52
CA ASN A 32 -13.68 12.57 17.59
C ASN A 32 -14.63 13.00 16.43
N GLY A 33 -14.44 12.43 15.24
CA GLY A 33 -15.52 12.27 14.24
C GLY A 33 -15.89 10.79 14.07
N PRO A 34 -17.13 10.43 13.65
CA PRO A 34 -17.44 9.04 13.33
C PRO A 34 -16.52 8.64 12.18
N ASP A 35 -15.66 7.65 12.44
CA ASP A 35 -14.88 6.92 11.46
C ASP A 35 -15.72 6.79 10.20
N ALA A 36 -15.34 7.50 9.13
CA ALA A 36 -15.95 7.32 7.83
C ALA A 36 -15.60 5.88 7.45
N ALA A 37 -16.53 4.97 7.75
CA ALA A 37 -16.31 3.54 7.95
C ALA A 37 -15.28 3.00 6.95
N ARG A 38 -14.02 2.93 7.39
CA ARG A 38 -12.98 2.30 6.59
C ARG A 38 -13.43 0.87 6.33
N PRO A 39 -13.37 0.37 5.09
CA PRO A 39 -13.68 -1.02 4.82
C PRO A 39 -12.91 -1.93 5.79
N PRO A 40 -13.50 -3.04 6.23
CA PRO A 40 -12.81 -3.95 7.14
C PRO A 40 -11.50 -4.42 6.51
N ALA A 41 -10.46 -4.55 7.33
CA ALA A 41 -9.16 -5.03 6.88
C ALA A 41 -9.29 -6.40 6.19
N SER A 42 -8.58 -6.55 5.06
CA SER A 42 -8.67 -7.71 4.18
C SER A 42 -7.89 -8.93 4.74
N SER A 43 -8.30 -10.14 4.34
CA SER A 43 -7.58 -11.40 4.64
C SER A 43 -6.75 -11.90 3.46
N THR A 44 -6.63 -11.10 2.41
CA THR A 44 -5.87 -11.40 1.20
C THR A 44 -5.06 -10.17 0.83
N ILE A 45 -3.80 -10.37 0.44
CA ILE A 45 -2.90 -9.30 0.03
C ILE A 45 -2.54 -9.52 -1.45
N PRO A 46 -2.69 -8.50 -2.32
CA PRO A 46 -2.14 -8.54 -3.67
C PRO A 46 -0.64 -8.87 -3.66
N GLY A 47 -0.15 -9.48 -4.73
CA GLY A 47 1.26 -9.84 -4.88
C GLY A 47 2.25 -8.68 -4.79
N THR A 48 1.79 -7.47 -5.15
CA THR A 48 2.59 -6.25 -5.13
C THR A 48 1.84 -5.12 -4.44
N GLY A 49 2.53 -4.40 -3.56
CA GLY A 49 2.02 -3.22 -2.88
C GLY A 49 2.62 -3.03 -1.48
N THR A 50 2.16 -1.98 -0.80
CA THR A 50 2.51 -1.65 0.58
C THR A 50 1.22 -1.56 1.40
N PHE A 51 1.18 -2.23 2.55
CA PHE A 51 -0.03 -2.39 3.36
C PHE A 51 0.26 -2.12 4.84
N LEU A 52 -0.56 -1.31 5.49
CA LEU A 52 -0.54 -1.12 6.94
C LEU A 52 -1.34 -2.23 7.61
N VAL A 53 -0.65 -3.05 8.42
CA VAL A 53 -1.25 -4.19 9.10
C VAL A 53 -2.16 -3.70 10.24
N GLY A 54 -3.40 -4.16 10.24
CA GLY A 54 -4.46 -3.71 11.14
C GLY A 54 -5.39 -2.66 10.54
N ALA A 55 -4.96 -1.95 9.48
CA ALA A 55 -5.77 -0.95 8.79
C ALA A 55 -6.17 -1.39 7.37
N ASP A 56 -5.25 -2.00 6.61
CA ASP A 56 -5.48 -2.46 5.23
C ASP A 56 -5.66 -3.99 5.18
N VAL A 57 -4.86 -4.71 5.97
CA VAL A 57 -4.82 -6.19 6.03
C VAL A 57 -4.87 -6.65 7.48
N LYS A 58 -5.49 -7.81 7.75
CA LYS A 58 -5.57 -8.35 9.12
C LYS A 58 -4.20 -8.81 9.60
N PRO A 59 -3.86 -8.64 10.89
CA PRO A 59 -2.70 -9.31 11.49
C PRO A 59 -2.85 -10.84 11.45
N GLY A 60 -1.76 -11.56 11.20
CA GLY A 60 -1.76 -13.02 11.19
C GLY A 60 -0.70 -13.62 10.28
N LEU A 61 -0.74 -14.95 10.14
CA LEU A 61 0.17 -15.71 9.29
C LEU A 61 -0.38 -15.72 7.87
N TYR A 62 0.41 -15.29 6.90
CA TYR A 62 0.10 -15.32 5.48
C TYR A 62 0.96 -16.33 4.76
N HIS A 63 0.42 -16.92 3.70
CA HIS A 63 1.10 -17.80 2.78
C HIS A 63 0.98 -17.28 1.35
N SER A 64 2.08 -17.35 0.60
CA SER A 64 2.11 -17.17 -0.85
C SER A 64 2.93 -18.32 -1.44
N ASP A 65 2.40 -18.97 -2.47
CA ASP A 65 2.97 -20.14 -3.13
C ASP A 65 3.27 -19.86 -4.61
N GLU A 66 3.91 -20.84 -5.26
CA GLU A 66 4.19 -20.84 -6.70
C GLU A 66 4.99 -19.61 -7.19
N ASN A 67 5.71 -18.94 -6.28
CA ASN A 67 6.43 -17.71 -6.59
C ASN A 67 7.65 -17.95 -7.49
N ALA A 68 7.81 -17.11 -8.52
CA ALA A 68 9.04 -17.11 -9.32
C ALA A 68 10.15 -16.27 -8.68
N SER A 69 9.83 -15.10 -8.11
CA SER A 69 10.80 -14.15 -7.57
C SER A 69 10.19 -13.21 -6.52
N CYS A 70 9.47 -13.78 -5.55
CA CYS A 70 8.76 -13.02 -4.53
C CYS A 70 9.74 -12.29 -3.59
N SER A 71 9.59 -10.97 -3.49
CA SER A 71 10.33 -10.13 -2.55
C SER A 71 9.35 -9.49 -1.58
N TRP A 72 9.66 -9.56 -0.28
CA TRP A 72 8.85 -8.91 0.74
C TRP A 72 9.69 -8.32 1.86
N LYS A 73 9.11 -7.34 2.56
CA LYS A 73 9.72 -6.65 3.69
C LYS A 73 8.65 -6.25 4.70
N ARG A 74 8.98 -6.38 5.99
CA ARG A 74 8.22 -5.85 7.13
C ARG A 74 8.98 -4.69 7.73
N THR A 75 8.32 -3.56 7.97
CA THR A 75 8.94 -2.38 8.60
C THR A 75 8.08 -1.81 9.72
N LYS A 76 8.74 -1.20 10.72
CA LYS A 76 8.10 -0.53 11.86
C LYS A 76 7.29 0.70 11.43
N ASP A 77 7.70 1.33 10.33
CA ASP A 77 7.14 2.57 9.80
C ASP A 77 7.40 2.65 8.28
N ALA A 78 6.86 3.69 7.65
CA ALA A 78 6.98 3.96 6.22
C ALA A 78 8.17 4.88 5.85
N THR A 79 9.14 5.09 6.75
CA THR A 79 10.24 6.05 6.53
C THR A 79 11.21 5.59 5.45
N GLY A 80 11.32 4.29 5.23
CA GLY A 80 12.32 3.69 4.32
C GLY A 80 13.70 3.53 4.94
N GLU A 81 13.88 3.91 6.21
CA GLU A 81 15.13 3.75 6.96
C GLU A 81 15.48 2.26 7.15
N SER A 82 16.78 1.93 7.12
CA SER A 82 17.25 0.57 7.35
C SER A 82 16.90 0.05 8.75
N ASP A 83 16.90 0.95 9.74
CA ASP A 83 16.68 0.62 11.16
C ASP A 83 15.20 0.32 11.46
N SER A 84 14.31 0.69 10.54
CA SER A 84 12.89 0.38 10.60
C SER A 84 12.58 -1.01 10.05
N VAL A 85 13.52 -1.70 9.40
CA VAL A 85 13.30 -3.06 8.87
C VAL A 85 13.23 -4.08 10.00
N ILE A 86 12.10 -4.80 10.06
CA ILE A 86 11.86 -5.90 11.00
C ILE A 86 12.35 -7.22 10.40
N ALA A 87 11.98 -7.47 9.15
CA ALA A 87 12.37 -8.66 8.40
C ALA A 87 12.24 -8.40 6.89
N ARG A 88 13.01 -9.11 6.07
CA ARG A 88 12.89 -9.09 4.61
C ARG A 88 13.33 -10.42 4.03
N ASN A 89 12.80 -10.78 2.87
CA ASN A 89 13.23 -11.96 2.14
C ASN A 89 13.03 -11.80 0.64
N VAL A 90 13.79 -12.57 -0.14
CA VAL A 90 13.59 -12.78 -1.58
C VAL A 90 13.65 -14.28 -1.83
N THR A 91 12.61 -14.86 -2.42
CA THR A 91 12.49 -16.31 -2.55
C THR A 91 11.67 -16.74 -3.76
N ALA A 92 11.88 -17.98 -4.16
CA ALA A 92 11.07 -18.69 -5.16
C ALA A 92 10.37 -19.88 -4.46
N GLY A 93 9.19 -20.24 -4.95
CA GLY A 93 8.31 -21.22 -4.31
C GLY A 93 7.54 -20.65 -3.13
N ASP A 94 7.30 -21.48 -2.12
CA ASP A 94 6.43 -21.14 -1.00
C ASP A 94 7.09 -20.22 0.01
N THR A 95 6.32 -19.29 0.56
CA THR A 95 6.78 -18.39 1.61
C THR A 95 5.67 -18.05 2.59
N TYR A 96 6.07 -17.91 3.87
CA TYR A 96 5.18 -17.60 4.97
C TYR A 96 5.66 -16.36 5.71
N VAL A 97 4.72 -15.51 6.12
CA VAL A 97 5.01 -14.30 6.86
C VAL A 97 3.98 -14.08 7.97
N ASP A 98 4.46 -13.88 9.20
CA ASP A 98 3.62 -13.53 10.35
C ASP A 98 3.59 -12.01 10.52
N LEU A 99 2.46 -11.40 10.18
CA LEU A 99 2.23 -9.96 10.21
C LEU A 99 1.64 -9.50 11.54
N LYS A 100 2.24 -8.47 12.13
CA LYS A 100 1.82 -7.85 13.40
C LYS A 100 1.15 -6.50 13.16
N GLY A 101 0.12 -6.19 13.93
CA GLY A 101 -0.59 -4.91 13.82
C GLY A 101 0.35 -3.73 14.07
N GLY A 102 0.18 -2.66 13.27
CA GLY A 102 0.96 -1.43 13.36
C GLY A 102 2.26 -1.43 12.55
N GLU A 103 2.62 -2.53 11.90
CA GLU A 103 3.75 -2.58 10.97
C GLU A 103 3.30 -2.40 9.51
N PHE A 104 4.24 -2.10 8.63
CA PHE A 104 4.03 -2.06 7.20
C PHE A 104 4.56 -3.33 6.54
N PHE A 105 3.80 -3.83 5.56
CA PHE A 105 4.18 -4.96 4.73
C PHE A 105 4.33 -4.50 3.28
N ASP A 106 5.55 -4.55 2.78
CA ASP A 106 5.89 -4.33 1.37
C ASP A 106 6.05 -5.69 0.69
N THR A 107 5.38 -5.90 -0.43
CA THR A 107 5.49 -7.11 -1.26
C THR A 107 5.65 -6.72 -2.73
N SER A 108 6.39 -7.51 -3.49
CA SER A 108 6.63 -7.29 -4.92
C SER A 108 6.93 -8.62 -5.62
N GLU A 109 6.37 -8.81 -6.81
CA GLU A 109 6.59 -10.00 -7.65
C GLU A 109 6.23 -11.33 -6.95
N CYS A 110 5.30 -11.26 -5.98
CA CYS A 110 4.73 -12.44 -5.33
C CYS A 110 3.37 -12.79 -5.96
N HIS A 111 2.92 -14.03 -5.77
CA HIS A 111 1.50 -14.35 -5.87
C HIS A 111 0.73 -13.76 -4.69
N ALA A 112 -0.59 -13.72 -4.82
CA ALA A 112 -1.46 -13.18 -3.79
C ALA A 112 -1.27 -13.94 -2.46
N TRP A 113 -1.11 -13.20 -1.38
CA TRP A 113 -0.96 -13.76 -0.05
C TRP A 113 -2.33 -14.07 0.54
N GLN A 114 -2.48 -15.26 1.11
CA GLN A 114 -3.69 -15.68 1.81
C GLN A 114 -3.44 -15.82 3.30
N LEU A 115 -4.34 -15.28 4.12
CA LEU A 115 -4.32 -15.51 5.56
C LEU A 115 -4.53 -17.00 5.85
N VAL A 116 -3.60 -17.61 6.57
CA VAL A 116 -3.66 -19.01 6.98
C VAL A 116 -4.66 -19.16 8.11
N ASP A 117 -5.82 -19.73 7.79
CA ASP A 117 -6.84 -20.05 8.79
C ASP A 117 -6.33 -21.14 9.75
N ARG A 118 -6.09 -20.76 11.01
CA ARG A 118 -5.71 -21.71 12.08
C ARG A 118 -6.80 -22.74 12.39
N GLY A 119 -8.01 -22.58 11.84
CA GLY A 119 -9.10 -23.55 11.92
C GLY A 119 -8.97 -24.73 10.96
N THR A 120 -8.29 -24.55 9.82
CA THR A 120 -8.15 -25.59 8.78
C THR A 120 -7.19 -26.70 9.22
N ALA A 121 -6.23 -26.40 10.10
CA ALA A 121 -5.32 -27.39 10.68
C ALA A 121 -5.96 -28.29 11.75
N ARG A 122 -7.15 -27.93 12.28
CA ARG A 122 -7.81 -28.66 13.37
C ARG A 122 -8.88 -29.65 12.88
N GLY A 123 -9.13 -29.72 11.57
CA GLY A 123 -10.18 -30.53 10.96
C GLY A 123 -9.77 -31.91 10.45
N THR A 124 -8.48 -32.28 10.48
CA THR A 124 -7.99 -33.55 9.90
C THR A 124 -7.50 -34.58 10.92
N ILE A 125 -7.60 -34.31 12.23
CA ILE A 125 -7.26 -35.29 13.28
C ILE A 125 -8.53 -35.86 13.90
N GLY A 126 -9.11 -36.84 13.22
CA GLY A 126 -10.23 -37.63 13.72
C GLY A 126 -11.03 -38.21 12.58
N GLN A 127 -10.79 -39.48 12.27
CA GLN A 127 -11.69 -40.53 11.78
C GLN A 127 -10.78 -41.64 11.19
N GLY A 128 -10.61 -42.73 11.94
CA GLY A 128 -9.78 -43.88 11.61
C GLY A 128 -9.42 -44.67 12.86
#